data_AF-A0A1E4FUS1-F1
#
_entry.id   AF-A0A1E4FUS1-F1
#
_cell.length_a   1.000
_cell.length_b   1.000
_cell.length_c   1.000
_cell.angle_alpha   90.00
_cell.angle_beta   90.00
_cell.angle_gamma   90.00
#
_symmetry.space_group_name_H-M   'P 1'
#
loop_
_entity.id
_entity.type
_entity.pdbx_description
1 polymer ?
#
loop_
_entity_poly.entity_id
_entity_poly.type
_entity_poly.pdbx_seq_one_letter_code
_entity_poly.pdbx_strand_id
1 'polypeptide(L)'
;MSRAPSLRRADAVLNSHLQHAWRRARIERLDPHLSIEREERVFTLICGCDPTPQGKYLAWLSAWRRRWWADHGLRNCCDIFEMDRLASGLRHFHEIHLHLPIEMRDINRFATVEELLCAETRLSLLGARSLRKAEREQAYAESELLFDEDHWKLVRLRSRAAARWWGMGTRWCTSARFNNQFELYAGRGPLLVLVTPSDRYQLAVESGEFRNSADTQANIEMVLAGAPGRLRHLVADSFLAKSPKAGQIGLESSIDHLGPTSDA
;
A
#
# COMPACT_ATOMS: atom_id res chain seq x y z
N MET A 1 9.60 52.01 -3.85
CA MET A 1 8.52 51.19 -4.44
C MET A 1 8.83 49.73 -4.13
N SER A 2 8.27 49.17 -3.06
CA SER A 2 8.46 47.75 -2.73
C SER A 2 7.74 46.91 -3.76
N ARG A 3 8.47 46.04 -4.48
CA ARG A 3 7.89 45.01 -5.34
C ARG A 3 6.97 44.16 -4.47
N ALA A 4 5.70 44.03 -4.86
CA ALA A 4 4.79 43.08 -4.23
C ALA A 4 5.46 41.68 -4.22
N PRO A 5 5.41 40.95 -3.09
CA PRO A 5 5.98 39.61 -3.03
C PRO A 5 5.32 38.76 -4.12
N SER A 6 6.13 38.17 -4.99
CA SER A 6 5.64 37.29 -6.04
C SER A 6 4.83 36.16 -5.40
N LEU A 7 3.54 36.09 -5.69
CA LEU A 7 2.67 35.00 -5.27
C LEU A 7 3.31 33.67 -5.66
N ARG A 8 3.44 32.75 -4.71
CA ARG A 8 3.95 31.41 -4.99
C ARG A 8 2.95 30.70 -5.90
N ARG A 9 3.40 29.72 -6.68
CA ARG A 9 2.53 28.94 -7.59
C ARG A 9 1.32 28.36 -6.86
N ALA A 10 1.51 27.90 -5.63
CA ALA A 10 0.43 27.38 -4.78
C ALA A 10 -0.63 28.45 -4.50
N ASP A 11 -0.22 29.68 -4.15
CA ASP A 11 -1.13 30.79 -3.85
C ASP A 11 -1.97 31.16 -5.08
N ALA A 12 -1.37 31.16 -6.27
CA ALA A 12 -2.10 31.42 -7.50
C ALA A 12 -3.17 30.35 -7.81
N VAL A 13 -2.83 29.07 -7.60
CA VAL A 13 -3.77 27.95 -7.79
C VAL A 13 -4.89 28.00 -6.76
N LEU A 14 -4.56 28.23 -5.48
CA LEU A 14 -5.55 28.37 -4.40
C LEU A 14 -6.51 29.53 -4.67
N ASN A 15 -6.00 30.72 -5.00
CA ASN A 15 -6.83 31.87 -5.30
C ASN A 15 -7.79 31.61 -6.47
N SER A 16 -7.30 31.01 -7.56
CA SER A 16 -8.14 30.60 -8.69
C SER A 16 -9.21 29.58 -8.25
N HIS A 17 -8.82 28.60 -7.44
CA HIS A 17 -9.72 27.60 -6.90
C HIS A 17 -10.85 28.20 -6.05
N LEU A 18 -10.53 29.11 -5.12
CA LEU A 18 -11.50 29.77 -4.25
C LEU A 18 -12.44 30.70 -5.04
N GLN A 19 -11.96 31.36 -6.09
CA GLN A 19 -12.83 32.12 -7.00
C GLN A 19 -13.85 31.22 -7.70
N HIS A 20 -13.45 30.01 -8.10
CA HIS A 20 -14.38 29.03 -8.64
C HIS A 20 -15.37 28.52 -7.58
N ALA A 21 -14.92 28.27 -6.35
CA ALA A 21 -15.78 27.87 -5.24
C ALA A 21 -16.84 28.93 -4.94
N TRP A 22 -16.47 30.21 -4.89
CA TRP A 22 -17.42 31.33 -4.73
C TRP A 22 -18.51 31.33 -5.79
N ARG A 23 -18.13 31.19 -7.07
CA ARG A 23 -19.08 31.15 -8.18
C ARG A 23 -20.00 29.94 -8.06
N ARG A 24 -19.46 28.77 -7.71
CA ARG A 24 -20.23 27.53 -7.54
C ARG A 24 -21.20 27.64 -6.36
N ALA A 25 -20.80 28.24 -5.24
CA ALA A 25 -21.65 28.49 -4.08
C ALA A 25 -22.90 29.30 -4.46
N ARG A 26 -22.74 30.35 -5.28
CA ARG A 26 -23.87 31.13 -5.78
C ARG A 26 -24.84 30.31 -6.63
N ILE A 27 -24.31 29.42 -7.49
CA ILE A 27 -25.12 28.53 -8.33
C ILE A 27 -25.91 27.54 -7.45
N GLU A 28 -25.26 26.98 -6.43
CA GLU A 28 -25.85 26.03 -5.47
C GLU A 28 -26.68 26.71 -4.36
N ARG A 29 -26.84 28.04 -4.41
CA ARG A 29 -27.55 28.86 -3.39
C ARG A 29 -27.00 28.66 -1.97
N LEU A 30 -25.69 28.55 -1.85
CA LEU A 30 -24.94 28.46 -0.60
C LEU A 30 -24.38 29.83 -0.19
N ASP A 31 -24.04 29.97 1.09
CA ASP A 31 -23.26 31.11 1.58
C ASP A 31 -21.86 31.08 0.94
N PRO A 32 -21.49 32.09 0.12
CA PRO A 32 -20.20 32.09 -0.56
C PRO A 32 -18.99 32.22 0.37
N HIS A 33 -19.12 32.94 1.50
CA HIS A 33 -18.03 33.12 2.45
C HIS A 33 -17.73 31.82 3.19
N LEU A 34 -18.76 31.17 3.74
CA LEU A 34 -18.62 29.87 4.41
C LEU A 34 -18.11 28.79 3.42
N SER A 35 -18.53 28.88 2.16
CA SER A 35 -18.08 27.94 1.13
C SER A 35 -16.60 28.11 0.78
N ILE A 36 -16.10 29.36 0.68
CA ILE A 36 -14.66 29.62 0.49
C ILE A 36 -13.88 29.09 1.69
N GLU A 37 -14.28 29.43 2.92
CA GLU A 37 -13.53 29.05 4.13
C GLU A 37 -13.42 27.53 4.26
N ARG A 38 -14.52 26.82 3.98
CA ARG A 38 -14.52 25.36 3.96
C ARG A 38 -13.60 24.81 2.88
N GLU A 39 -13.71 25.34 1.66
CA GLU A 39 -12.94 24.82 0.53
C GLU A 39 -11.45 25.16 0.65
N GLU A 40 -11.07 26.25 1.30
CA GLU A 40 -9.69 26.54 1.64
C GLU A 40 -9.06 25.42 2.50
N ARG A 41 -9.79 24.97 3.53
CA ARG A 41 -9.34 23.86 4.38
C ARG A 41 -9.29 22.54 3.62
N VAL A 42 -10.34 22.22 2.87
CA VAL A 42 -10.43 20.98 2.08
C VAL A 42 -9.36 20.93 1.01
N PHE A 43 -9.18 22.01 0.25
CA PHE A 43 -8.19 22.06 -0.82
C PHE A 43 -6.77 22.01 -0.26
N THR A 44 -6.51 22.56 0.92
CA THR A 44 -5.22 22.40 1.61
C THR A 44 -4.92 20.92 1.91
N LEU A 45 -5.91 20.16 2.37
CA LEU A 45 -5.76 18.71 2.56
C LEU A 45 -5.50 17.98 1.24
N ILE A 46 -6.24 18.34 0.17
CA ILE A 46 -6.05 17.78 -1.18
C ILE A 46 -4.66 18.08 -1.73
N CYS A 47 -4.12 19.28 -1.47
CA CYS A 47 -2.76 19.63 -1.88
C CYS A 47 -1.71 18.71 -1.25
N GLY A 48 -1.99 18.15 -0.06
CA GLY A 48 -1.14 17.15 0.59
C GLY A 48 -1.02 15.82 -0.18
N CYS A 49 -1.89 15.57 -1.16
CA CYS A 49 -1.78 14.41 -2.05
C CYS A 49 -0.72 14.57 -3.16
N ASP A 50 -0.20 15.79 -3.38
CA ASP A 50 0.86 16.02 -4.38
C ASP A 50 2.18 15.37 -3.91
N PRO A 51 2.72 14.38 -4.62
CA PRO A 51 3.98 13.72 -4.23
C PRO A 51 5.21 14.61 -4.41
N THR A 52 5.07 15.80 -5.02
CA THR A 52 6.19 16.70 -5.31
C THR A 52 6.25 17.87 -4.32
N PRO A 53 7.43 18.17 -3.72
CA PRO A 53 7.56 19.31 -2.82
C PRO A 53 7.25 20.67 -3.47
N GLN A 54 7.33 20.76 -4.80
CA GLN A 54 7.09 22.00 -5.56
C GLN A 54 5.64 22.18 -6.00
N GLY A 55 4.74 21.22 -5.71
CA GLY A 55 3.34 21.33 -6.09
C GLY A 55 3.11 21.26 -7.61
N LYS A 56 3.79 20.34 -8.30
CA LYS A 56 3.69 20.15 -9.76
C LYS A 56 2.25 19.90 -10.22
N TYR A 57 1.46 19.21 -9.40
CA TYR A 57 0.13 18.70 -9.73
C TYR A 57 -1.03 19.50 -9.10
N LEU A 58 -0.74 20.57 -8.36
CA LEU A 58 -1.76 21.41 -7.71
C LEU A 58 -2.84 21.92 -8.68
N ALA A 59 -2.46 22.30 -9.91
CA ALA A 59 -3.42 22.76 -10.92
C ALA A 59 -4.38 21.64 -11.36
N TRP A 60 -3.86 20.41 -11.49
CA TRP A 60 -4.66 19.23 -11.82
C TRP A 60 -5.57 18.85 -10.65
N LEU A 61 -5.07 18.87 -9.41
CA LEU A 61 -5.85 18.66 -8.19
C LEU A 61 -7.01 19.65 -8.08
N SER A 62 -6.76 20.92 -8.37
CA SER A 62 -7.79 21.96 -8.42
C SER A 62 -8.85 21.64 -9.48
N ALA A 63 -8.45 21.21 -10.67
CA ALA A 63 -9.37 20.83 -11.73
C ALA A 63 -10.17 19.57 -11.40
N TRP A 64 -9.53 18.56 -10.79
CA TRP A 64 -10.15 17.34 -10.31
C TRP A 64 -11.23 17.64 -9.26
N ARG A 65 -10.91 18.47 -8.25
CA ARG A 65 -11.86 18.88 -7.22
C ARG A 65 -13.03 19.68 -7.80
N ARG A 66 -12.79 20.52 -8.82
CA ARG A 66 -13.88 21.20 -9.54
C ARG A 66 -14.80 20.25 -10.28
N ARG A 67 -14.27 19.18 -10.89
CA ARG A 67 -15.09 18.12 -11.50
C ARG A 67 -15.93 17.41 -10.45
N TRP A 68 -15.34 17.12 -9.28
CA TRP A 68 -16.06 16.53 -8.15
C TRP A 68 -17.30 17.33 -7.74
N TRP A 69 -17.21 18.67 -7.69
CA TRP A 69 -18.37 19.51 -7.37
C TRP A 69 -19.50 19.42 -8.40
N ALA A 70 -19.18 19.12 -9.66
CA ALA A 70 -20.19 18.96 -10.71
C ALA A 70 -21.08 17.76 -10.40
N ASP A 71 -20.47 16.67 -9.93
CA ASP A 71 -21.15 15.39 -9.68
C ASP A 71 -21.74 15.30 -8.27
N HIS A 72 -21.08 15.88 -7.27
CA HIS A 72 -21.42 15.70 -5.84
C HIS A 72 -21.82 16.99 -5.14
N GLY A 73 -21.67 18.16 -5.77
CA GLY A 73 -21.89 19.46 -5.14
C GLY A 73 -20.75 19.92 -4.23
N LEU A 74 -20.77 21.20 -3.87
CA LEU A 74 -19.69 21.86 -3.12
C LEU A 74 -19.62 21.39 -1.65
N ARG A 75 -20.75 20.96 -1.08
CA ARG A 75 -20.84 20.52 0.32
C ARG A 75 -20.26 19.13 0.58
N ASN A 76 -19.96 18.33 -0.44
CA ASN A 76 -19.44 16.98 -0.23
C ASN A 76 -17.91 16.99 -0.17
N CYS A 77 -17.37 16.40 0.90
CA CYS A 77 -15.94 16.18 1.06
C CYS A 77 -15.57 14.81 0.48
N CYS A 78 -14.32 14.69 0.03
CA CYS A 78 -13.72 13.39 -0.22
C CYS A 78 -13.53 12.68 1.12
N ASP A 79 -13.87 11.39 1.18
CA ASP A 79 -13.58 10.58 2.35
C ASP A 79 -12.09 10.19 2.38
N ILE A 80 -11.70 9.48 3.44
CA ILE A 80 -10.31 9.06 3.63
C ILE A 80 -9.85 8.11 2.52
N PHE A 81 -10.75 7.26 2.00
CA PHE A 81 -10.43 6.30 0.96
C PHE A 81 -10.15 6.99 -0.37
N GLU A 82 -10.97 7.97 -0.75
CA GLU A 82 -10.79 8.72 -1.99
C GLU A 82 -9.53 9.59 -1.94
N MET A 83 -9.19 10.12 -0.77
CA MET A 83 -7.93 10.85 -0.53
C MET A 83 -6.70 9.94 -0.68
N ASP A 84 -6.74 8.71 -0.16
CA ASP A 84 -5.65 7.74 -0.32
C ASP A 84 -5.49 7.31 -1.79
N ARG A 85 -6.60 7.05 -2.48
CA ARG A 85 -6.58 6.72 -3.92
C ARG A 85 -6.00 7.86 -4.74
N LEU A 86 -6.38 9.11 -4.44
CA LEU A 86 -5.87 10.29 -5.11
C LEU A 86 -4.35 10.45 -4.92
N ALA A 87 -3.87 10.36 -3.68
CA ALA A 87 -2.44 10.42 -3.37
C ALA A 87 -1.67 9.29 -4.06
N SER A 88 -2.22 8.07 -4.03
CA SER A 88 -1.61 6.91 -4.65
C SER A 88 -1.57 7.01 -6.19
N GLY A 89 -2.63 7.51 -6.82
CA GLY A 89 -2.70 7.72 -8.27
C GLY A 89 -1.71 8.76 -8.76
N LEU A 90 -1.59 9.89 -8.04
CA LEU A 90 -0.59 10.92 -8.38
C LEU A 90 0.84 10.42 -8.20
N ARG A 91 1.13 9.70 -7.11
CA ARG A 91 2.44 9.09 -6.89
C ARG A 91 2.77 8.10 -8.01
N HIS A 92 1.83 7.22 -8.33
CA HIS A 92 2.01 6.24 -9.39
C HIS A 92 2.31 6.92 -10.74
N PHE A 93 1.51 7.91 -11.14
CA PHE A 93 1.76 8.65 -12.37
C PHE A 93 3.12 9.36 -12.34
N HIS A 94 3.48 10.00 -11.22
CA HIS A 94 4.77 10.67 -11.08
C HIS A 94 5.96 9.74 -11.28
N GLU A 95 5.88 8.49 -10.80
CA GLU A 95 6.92 7.49 -10.98
C GLU A 95 7.04 7.04 -12.44
N ILE A 96 5.92 6.83 -13.13
CA ILE A 96 5.94 6.19 -14.46
C ILE A 96 5.91 7.17 -15.64
N HIS A 97 5.55 8.44 -15.45
CA HIS A 97 5.25 9.34 -16.57
C HIS A 97 6.41 9.49 -17.58
N LEU A 98 7.66 9.39 -17.15
CA LEU A 98 8.82 9.46 -18.06
C LEU A 98 8.95 8.24 -18.97
N HIS A 99 8.37 7.12 -18.57
CA HIS A 99 8.35 5.86 -19.32
C HIS A 99 7.14 5.73 -20.24
N LEU A 100 6.14 6.60 -20.06
CA LEU A 100 4.99 6.71 -20.96
C LEU A 100 5.42 7.30 -22.32
N PRO A 101 4.67 6.97 -23.40
CA PRO A 101 4.75 7.70 -24.67
C PRO A 101 4.65 9.22 -24.45
N ILE A 102 5.35 10.01 -25.26
CA ILE A 102 5.55 11.44 -25.02
C ILE A 102 4.21 12.21 -24.92
N GLU A 103 3.23 11.80 -25.72
CA GLU A 103 1.88 12.31 -25.77
C GLU A 103 1.05 12.07 -24.50
N MET A 104 1.42 11.07 -23.70
CA MET A 104 0.76 10.68 -22.44
C MET A 104 1.49 11.17 -21.19
N ARG A 105 2.59 11.93 -21.33
CA ARG A 105 3.35 12.46 -20.18
C ARG A 105 2.70 13.67 -19.51
N ASP A 106 1.73 14.28 -20.18
CA ASP A 106 0.93 15.37 -19.61
C ASP A 106 -0.20 14.80 -18.74
N ILE A 107 -0.20 15.14 -17.45
CA ILE A 107 -1.21 14.69 -16.49
C ILE A 107 -2.63 15.13 -16.90
N ASN A 108 -2.78 16.22 -17.65
CA ASN A 108 -4.09 16.69 -18.09
C ASN A 108 -4.77 15.74 -19.10
N ARG A 109 -4.08 14.69 -19.56
CA ARG A 109 -4.66 13.59 -20.33
C ARG A 109 -5.50 12.63 -19.47
N PHE A 110 -5.35 12.68 -18.15
CA PHE A 110 -6.03 11.82 -17.20
C PHE A 110 -7.03 12.68 -16.42
N ALA A 111 -8.33 12.44 -16.60
CA ALA A 111 -9.37 13.22 -15.95
C ALA A 111 -9.69 12.70 -14.55
N THR A 112 -9.52 11.40 -14.33
CA THR A 112 -9.93 10.71 -13.11
C THR A 112 -8.74 10.08 -12.39
N VAL A 113 -8.92 9.78 -11.10
CA VAL A 113 -7.93 9.02 -10.32
C VAL A 113 -7.76 7.63 -10.93
N GLU A 114 -8.84 6.99 -11.36
CA GLU A 114 -8.79 5.66 -11.97
C GLU A 114 -7.90 5.62 -13.23
N GLU A 115 -8.01 6.63 -14.08
CA GLU A 115 -7.14 6.73 -15.26
C GLU A 115 -5.65 6.88 -14.88
N LEU A 116 -5.35 7.60 -13.79
CA LEU A 116 -3.98 7.69 -13.27
C LEU A 116 -3.49 6.34 -12.72
N LEU A 117 -4.35 5.61 -12.00
CA LEU A 117 -4.04 4.27 -11.47
C LEU A 117 -3.80 3.26 -12.59
N CYS A 118 -4.51 3.40 -13.71
CA CYS A 118 -4.37 2.55 -14.89
C CYS A 118 -3.35 3.08 -15.93
N ALA A 119 -2.63 4.17 -15.65
CA ALA A 119 -1.74 4.81 -16.63
C ALA A 119 -0.65 3.86 -17.14
N GLU A 120 -0.22 2.89 -16.33
CA GLU A 120 0.77 1.89 -16.72
C GLU A 120 0.34 0.99 -17.88
N THR A 121 -0.96 0.83 -18.11
CA THR A 121 -1.50 0.09 -19.26
C THR A 121 -1.06 0.71 -20.60
N ARG A 122 -0.60 1.96 -20.56
CA ARG A 122 -0.11 2.73 -21.71
C ARG A 122 1.40 2.73 -21.84
N LEU A 123 2.13 1.98 -21.01
CA LEU A 123 3.58 1.90 -21.10
C LEU A 123 4.04 1.26 -22.42
N SER A 124 5.09 1.84 -23.00
CA SER A 124 5.82 1.18 -24.08
C SER A 124 6.53 -0.08 -23.56
N LEU A 125 6.83 -1.04 -24.45
CA LEU A 125 7.57 -2.25 -24.08
C LEU A 125 8.92 -1.94 -23.41
N LEU A 126 9.63 -0.93 -23.91
CA LEU A 126 10.91 -0.48 -23.32
C LEU A 126 10.70 0.13 -21.94
N GLY A 127 9.68 0.98 -21.79
CA GLY A 127 9.31 1.59 -20.51
C GLY A 127 8.94 0.54 -19.45
N ALA A 128 8.12 -0.45 -19.82
CA ALA A 128 7.74 -1.55 -18.94
C ALA A 128 8.94 -2.39 -18.49
N ARG A 129 9.89 -2.69 -19.39
CA ARG A 129 11.12 -3.42 -19.04
C ARG A 129 12.02 -2.62 -18.09
N SER A 130 12.21 -1.34 -18.38
CA SER A 130 13.02 -0.43 -17.55
C SER A 130 12.44 -0.33 -16.14
N LEU A 131 11.13 -0.10 -16.03
CA LEU A 131 10.42 -0.03 -14.75
C LEU A 131 10.52 -1.35 -13.98
N ARG A 132 10.26 -2.50 -14.61
CA ARG A 132 10.40 -3.80 -13.94
C ARG A 132 11.83 -4.06 -13.44
N LYS A 133 12.84 -3.61 -14.18
CA LYS A 133 14.25 -3.72 -13.75
C LYS A 133 14.50 -2.84 -12.53
N ALA A 134 14.06 -1.59 -12.55
CA ALA A 134 14.20 -0.67 -11.43
C ALA A 134 13.43 -1.15 -10.18
N GLU A 135 12.18 -1.62 -10.35
CA GLU A 135 11.37 -2.21 -9.28
C GLU A 135 12.07 -3.43 -8.66
N ARG A 136 12.68 -4.28 -9.49
CA ARG A 136 13.49 -5.41 -9.01
C ARG A 136 14.68 -4.93 -8.19
N GLU A 137 15.49 -4.03 -8.73
CA GLU A 137 16.70 -3.54 -8.07
C GLU A 137 16.37 -2.89 -6.73
N GLN A 138 15.34 -2.04 -6.69
CA GLN A 138 14.85 -1.43 -5.45
C GLN A 138 14.36 -2.49 -4.46
N ALA A 139 13.54 -3.44 -4.90
CA ALA A 139 13.02 -4.48 -4.02
C ALA A 139 14.14 -5.32 -3.42
N TYR A 140 15.17 -5.66 -4.19
CA TYR A 140 16.33 -6.42 -3.69
C TYR A 140 17.16 -5.58 -2.71
N ALA A 141 17.36 -4.28 -2.97
CA ALA A 141 18.07 -3.37 -2.06
C ALA A 141 17.31 -3.16 -0.74
N GLU A 142 15.98 -3.15 -0.79
CA GLU A 142 15.08 -2.99 0.35
C GLU A 142 14.61 -4.34 0.94
N SER A 143 15.31 -5.42 0.60
CA SER A 143 15.12 -6.75 1.15
C SER A 143 16.42 -7.26 1.74
N GLU A 144 16.32 -8.25 2.60
CA GLU A 144 17.48 -9.03 3.01
C GLU A 144 17.22 -10.50 2.69
N LEU A 145 18.07 -11.08 1.83
CA LEU A 145 18.04 -12.50 1.51
C LEU A 145 18.73 -13.27 2.64
N LEU A 146 17.93 -14.00 3.41
CA LEU A 146 18.39 -14.88 4.50
C LEU A 146 18.79 -16.26 3.97
N PHE A 147 18.21 -16.69 2.85
CA PHE A 147 18.49 -17.96 2.18
C PHE A 147 18.22 -17.84 0.67
N ASP A 148 19.07 -18.45 -0.17
CA ASP A 148 18.90 -18.51 -1.63
C ASP A 148 19.64 -19.71 -2.23
N GLU A 149 18.99 -20.88 -2.28
CA GLU A 149 19.55 -22.13 -2.85
C GLU A 149 18.41 -23.00 -3.39
N ASP A 150 18.67 -23.85 -4.40
CA ASP A 150 17.73 -24.87 -4.92
C ASP A 150 16.31 -24.39 -5.25
N HIS A 151 16.16 -23.17 -5.79
CA HIS A 151 14.88 -22.51 -6.05
C HIS A 151 14.06 -22.14 -4.80
N TRP A 152 14.66 -22.27 -3.62
CA TRP A 152 14.12 -21.76 -2.36
C TRP A 152 14.74 -20.43 -2.00
N LYS A 153 13.92 -19.49 -1.52
CA LYS A 153 14.41 -18.22 -0.98
C LYS A 153 13.68 -17.89 0.31
N LEU A 154 14.43 -17.39 1.30
CA LEU A 154 13.87 -16.76 2.47
C LEU A 154 14.29 -15.30 2.48
N VAL A 155 13.30 -14.40 2.46
CA VAL A 155 13.54 -12.97 2.28
C VAL A 155 12.87 -12.20 3.41
N ARG A 156 13.62 -11.32 4.10
CA ARG A 156 13.06 -10.35 5.03
C ARG A 156 12.72 -9.05 4.31
N LEU A 157 11.47 -8.62 4.43
CA LEU A 157 10.97 -7.41 3.79
C LEU A 157 11.27 -6.19 4.68
N ARG A 158 11.84 -5.11 4.12
CA ARG A 158 12.12 -3.87 4.86
C ARG A 158 11.29 -2.67 4.37
N SER A 159 10.49 -2.84 3.32
CA SER A 159 9.68 -1.77 2.76
C SER A 159 8.43 -2.29 2.03
N ARG A 160 7.52 -1.35 1.70
CA ARG A 160 6.40 -1.57 0.77
C ARG A 160 6.87 -2.04 -0.61
N ALA A 161 7.96 -1.49 -1.14
CA ALA A 161 8.43 -1.85 -2.49
C ALA A 161 8.92 -3.30 -2.53
N ALA A 162 9.67 -3.73 -1.50
CA ALA A 162 10.04 -5.12 -1.30
C ALA A 162 8.81 -6.03 -1.17
N ALA A 163 7.84 -5.65 -0.33
CA ALA A 163 6.63 -6.44 -0.12
C ALA A 163 5.80 -6.61 -1.40
N ARG A 164 5.65 -5.54 -2.20
CA ARG A 164 4.97 -5.57 -3.50
C ARG A 164 5.69 -6.47 -4.50
N TRP A 165 7.02 -6.39 -4.59
CA TRP A 165 7.80 -7.21 -5.52
C TRP A 165 7.74 -8.69 -5.18
N TRP A 166 8.06 -9.05 -3.93
CA TRP A 166 8.12 -10.45 -3.50
C TRP A 166 6.74 -11.10 -3.41
N GLY A 167 5.68 -10.32 -3.16
CA GLY A 167 4.29 -10.77 -3.21
C GLY A 167 3.58 -10.56 -4.56
N MET A 168 4.32 -10.25 -5.64
CA MET A 168 3.68 -10.00 -6.94
C MET A 168 2.91 -11.23 -7.45
N GLY A 169 1.60 -11.10 -7.64
CA GLY A 169 0.73 -12.21 -8.08
C GLY A 169 0.16 -13.04 -6.91
N THR A 170 0.31 -12.58 -5.67
CA THR A 170 -0.42 -13.10 -4.52
C THR A 170 -1.63 -12.22 -4.21
N ARG A 171 -2.50 -12.69 -3.30
CA ARG A 171 -3.65 -11.95 -2.77
C ARG A 171 -3.35 -11.19 -1.48
N TRP A 172 -2.07 -11.07 -1.10
CA TRP A 172 -1.70 -10.43 0.16
C TRP A 172 -2.00 -8.93 0.13
N CYS A 173 -2.66 -8.43 1.18
CA CYS A 173 -2.86 -6.99 1.36
C CYS A 173 -1.53 -6.21 1.52
N THR A 174 -0.45 -6.88 1.94
CA THR A 174 0.90 -6.31 2.08
C THR A 174 1.66 -6.24 0.75
N SER A 175 1.20 -6.91 -0.31
CA SER A 175 1.75 -6.79 -1.67
C SER A 175 0.89 -5.91 -2.59
N ALA A 176 -0.28 -5.47 -2.10
CA ALA A 176 -1.20 -4.63 -2.85
C ALA A 176 -0.54 -3.31 -3.26
N ARG A 177 -0.92 -2.78 -4.43
CA ARG A 177 -0.42 -1.48 -4.89
C ARG A 177 -1.06 -0.31 -4.14
N PHE A 178 -2.32 -0.48 -3.77
CA PHE A 178 -3.17 0.50 -3.10
C PHE A 178 -3.74 -0.12 -1.83
N ASN A 179 -3.99 0.69 -0.79
CA ASN A 179 -4.38 0.19 0.53
C ASN A 179 -3.43 -0.89 1.09
N ASN A 180 -2.12 -0.73 0.81
CA ASN A 180 -1.10 -1.68 1.22
C ASN A 180 -0.94 -1.68 2.74
N GLN A 181 -0.99 -2.86 3.36
CA GLN A 181 -0.94 -3.02 4.82
C GLN A 181 0.46 -3.32 5.37
N PHE A 182 1.53 -3.18 4.58
CA PHE A 182 2.89 -3.54 4.98
C PHE A 182 3.31 -2.93 6.32
N GLU A 183 3.12 -1.61 6.52
CA GLU A 183 3.53 -0.93 7.75
C GLU A 183 2.80 -1.44 8.98
N LEU A 184 1.53 -1.85 8.83
CA LEU A 184 0.76 -2.40 9.94
C LEU A 184 1.40 -3.70 10.45
N TYR A 185 1.84 -4.56 9.52
CA TYR A 185 2.50 -5.82 9.87
C TYR A 185 3.96 -5.59 10.30
N ALA A 186 4.72 -4.83 9.52
CA ALA A 186 6.13 -4.52 9.79
C ALA A 186 6.32 -3.74 11.10
N GLY A 187 5.34 -2.94 11.52
CA GLY A 187 5.34 -2.25 12.81
C GLY A 187 5.13 -3.16 14.02
N ARG A 188 4.55 -4.36 13.83
CA ARG A 188 4.40 -5.38 14.88
C ARG A 188 5.61 -6.28 14.99
N GLY A 189 6.25 -6.58 13.86
CA GLY A 189 7.47 -7.38 13.83
C GLY A 189 7.92 -7.71 12.41
N PRO A 190 8.98 -8.52 12.28
CA PRO A 190 9.50 -8.89 10.96
C PRO A 190 8.46 -9.60 10.08
N LEU A 191 8.39 -9.18 8.81
CA LEU A 191 7.60 -9.82 7.78
C LEU A 191 8.54 -10.50 6.78
N LEU A 192 8.42 -11.83 6.64
CA LEU A 192 9.25 -12.63 5.74
C LEU A 192 8.43 -13.18 4.57
N VAL A 193 9.10 -13.45 3.46
CA VAL A 193 8.57 -14.19 2.32
C VAL A 193 9.41 -15.44 2.10
N LEU A 194 8.74 -16.59 2.05
CA LEU A 194 9.32 -17.86 1.65
C LEU A 194 8.89 -18.14 0.21
N VAL A 195 9.87 -18.18 -0.70
CA VAL A 195 9.68 -18.62 -2.08
C VAL A 195 10.07 -20.09 -2.17
N THR A 196 9.20 -20.90 -2.75
CA THR A 196 9.43 -22.33 -2.97
C THR A 196 9.35 -22.63 -4.48
N PRO A 197 9.72 -23.83 -4.93
CA PRO A 197 9.53 -24.23 -6.32
C PRO A 197 8.07 -24.20 -6.80
N SER A 198 7.10 -24.34 -5.88
CA SER A 198 5.68 -24.48 -6.20
C SER A 198 4.84 -23.25 -5.89
N ASP A 199 5.19 -22.47 -4.86
CA ASP A 199 4.38 -21.36 -4.37
C ASP A 199 5.21 -20.32 -3.60
N ARG A 200 4.53 -19.29 -3.09
CA ARG A 200 5.09 -18.30 -2.17
C ARG A 200 4.25 -18.20 -0.91
N TYR A 201 4.92 -17.96 0.20
CA TYR A 201 4.30 -17.84 1.50
C TYR A 201 4.75 -16.58 2.22
N GLN A 202 3.84 -15.94 2.93
CA GLN A 202 4.13 -14.80 3.80
C GLN A 202 4.10 -15.24 5.25
N LEU A 203 5.10 -14.81 6.00
CA LEU A 203 5.32 -15.13 7.39
C LEU A 203 5.34 -13.85 8.23
N ALA A 204 4.30 -13.63 9.02
CA ALA A 204 4.29 -12.55 10.01
C ALA A 204 4.82 -13.11 11.34
N VAL A 205 6.08 -12.79 11.67
CA VAL A 205 6.78 -13.44 12.79
C VAL A 205 6.10 -13.18 14.13
N GLU A 206 5.57 -11.97 14.34
CA GLU A 206 4.95 -11.60 15.61
C GLU A 206 3.60 -12.29 15.84
N SER A 207 2.75 -12.40 14.81
CA SER A 207 1.44 -13.05 14.96
C SER A 207 1.47 -14.56 14.77
N GLY A 208 2.59 -15.12 14.27
CA GLY A 208 2.65 -16.52 13.88
C GLY A 208 1.81 -16.85 12.64
N GLU A 209 1.38 -15.84 11.87
CA GLU A 209 0.58 -16.08 10.66
C GLU A 209 1.46 -16.55 9.50
N PHE A 210 0.98 -17.59 8.82
CA PHE A 210 1.65 -18.19 7.67
C PHE A 210 0.64 -18.41 6.54
N ARG A 211 0.72 -17.58 5.50
CA ARG A 211 -0.28 -17.54 4.41
C ARG A 211 0.36 -17.94 3.09
N ASN A 212 -0.35 -18.73 2.28
CA ASN A 212 0.02 -19.03 0.89
C ASN A 212 -0.29 -17.85 -0.05
N SER A 213 0.00 -17.99 -1.35
CA SER A 213 -0.23 -16.92 -2.33
C SER A 213 -1.71 -16.54 -2.51
N ALA A 214 -2.65 -17.42 -2.16
CA ALA A 214 -4.09 -17.14 -2.16
C ALA A 214 -4.58 -16.46 -0.85
N ASP A 215 -3.65 -16.07 0.03
CA ASP A 215 -3.91 -15.49 1.36
C ASP A 215 -4.60 -16.45 2.35
N THR A 216 -4.52 -17.75 2.09
CA THR A 216 -5.06 -18.81 2.95
C THR A 216 -4.00 -19.30 3.92
N GLN A 217 -4.40 -19.62 5.16
CA GLN A 217 -3.50 -20.21 6.16
C GLN A 217 -2.92 -21.52 5.63
N ALA A 218 -1.59 -21.65 5.72
CA ALA A 218 -0.85 -22.83 5.32
C ALA A 218 -0.22 -23.53 6.54
N ASN A 219 0.13 -24.81 6.39
CA ASN A 219 0.91 -25.55 7.37
C ASN A 219 2.40 -25.47 7.02
N ILE A 220 3.18 -24.84 7.90
CA ILE A 220 4.61 -24.59 7.67
C ILE A 220 5.45 -25.88 7.63
N GLU A 221 5.10 -26.88 8.44
CA GLU A 221 5.83 -28.16 8.47
C GLU A 221 5.67 -28.91 7.14
N MET A 222 4.46 -28.91 6.59
CA MET A 222 4.20 -29.52 5.28
C MET A 222 4.97 -28.82 4.16
N VAL A 223 5.04 -27.49 4.20
CA VAL A 223 5.79 -26.71 3.20
C VAL A 223 7.28 -27.00 3.30
N LEU A 224 7.83 -27.10 4.52
CA LEU A 224 9.26 -27.30 4.74
C LEU A 224 9.74 -28.75 4.57
N ALA A 225 8.84 -29.73 4.38
CA ALA A 225 9.21 -31.14 4.22
C ALA A 225 10.20 -31.37 3.06
N GLY A 226 10.04 -30.62 1.97
CA GLY A 226 10.93 -30.64 0.80
C GLY A 226 12.05 -29.60 0.82
N ALA A 227 12.18 -28.80 1.88
CA ALA A 227 13.15 -27.70 1.95
C ALA A 227 14.56 -28.20 2.32
N PRO A 228 15.63 -27.50 1.90
CA PRO A 228 16.99 -27.76 2.37
C PRO A 228 17.10 -27.69 3.90
N GLY A 229 17.92 -28.55 4.51
CA GLY A 229 18.03 -28.64 5.97
C GLY A 229 18.38 -27.31 6.64
N ARG A 230 19.29 -26.53 6.04
CA ARG A 230 19.68 -25.20 6.53
C ARG A 230 18.51 -24.21 6.57
N LEU A 231 17.65 -24.25 5.55
CA LEU A 231 16.45 -23.40 5.51
C LEU A 231 15.46 -23.76 6.63
N ARG A 232 15.27 -25.06 6.92
CA ARG A 232 14.39 -25.50 8.00
C ARG A 232 14.82 -24.92 9.35
N HIS A 233 16.13 -24.93 9.64
CA HIS A 233 16.68 -24.34 10.86
C HIS A 233 16.45 -22.83 10.92
N LEU A 234 16.74 -22.10 9.83
CA LEU A 234 16.52 -20.65 9.77
C LEU A 234 15.07 -20.25 10.02
N VAL A 235 14.12 -21.02 9.46
CA VAL A 235 12.68 -20.76 9.67
C VAL A 235 12.27 -21.15 11.09
N ALA A 236 12.77 -22.24 11.64
CA ALA A 236 12.48 -22.63 13.03
C ALA A 236 12.97 -21.56 14.04
N ASP A 237 14.19 -21.07 13.87
CA ASP A 237 14.79 -20.05 14.73
C ASP A 237 14.06 -18.71 14.62
N SER A 238 13.63 -18.34 13.40
CA SER A 238 12.99 -17.05 13.15
C SER A 238 11.51 -17.03 13.54
N PHE A 239 10.81 -18.16 13.49
CA PHE A 239 9.35 -18.23 13.55
C PHE A 239 8.83 -19.19 14.62
N LEU A 240 9.29 -20.45 14.64
CA LEU A 240 8.76 -21.46 15.57
C LEU A 240 9.18 -21.22 17.02
N ALA A 241 10.32 -20.54 17.25
CA ALA A 241 10.76 -20.17 18.59
C ALA A 241 9.88 -19.12 19.29
N LYS A 242 9.08 -18.35 18.51
CA LYS A 242 8.25 -17.25 19.02
C LYS A 242 6.75 -17.49 18.93
N SER A 243 6.30 -18.47 18.14
CA SER A 243 4.89 -18.87 18.14
C SER A 243 4.51 -19.39 19.54
N PRO A 244 3.54 -18.76 20.25
CA PRO A 244 3.02 -19.36 21.47
C PRO A 244 2.43 -20.72 21.08
N LYS A 245 2.95 -21.80 21.70
CA LYS A 245 2.44 -23.15 21.50
C LYS A 245 0.91 -23.13 21.65
N ALA A 246 0.20 -23.47 20.57
CA ALA A 246 -1.21 -23.81 20.64
C ALA A 246 -1.39 -24.93 21.67
N GLY A 247 -2.47 -24.82 22.45
CA GLY A 247 -2.72 -25.54 23.70
C GLY A 247 -2.38 -27.03 23.69
N GLN A 248 -1.86 -27.46 24.85
CA GLN A 248 -1.82 -28.85 25.26
C GLN A 248 -3.15 -29.53 24.92
N ILE A 249 -3.08 -30.53 24.05
CA ILE A 249 -4.13 -31.50 23.81
C ILE A 249 -4.26 -32.32 25.10
N GLY A 250 -5.36 -32.12 25.83
CA GLY A 250 -5.76 -32.98 26.94
C GLY A 250 -6.10 -34.36 26.39
N LEU A 251 -5.14 -35.27 26.44
CA LEU A 251 -5.36 -36.71 26.46
C LEU A 251 -5.21 -37.15 27.92
N GLU A 252 -6.28 -37.02 28.71
CA GLU A 252 -6.45 -37.88 29.88
C GLU A 252 -7.09 -39.18 29.39
N SER A 253 -6.24 -40.18 29.19
CA SER A 253 -6.63 -41.57 29.09
C SER A 253 -7.17 -42.03 30.44
N SER A 254 -8.45 -42.41 30.46
CA SER A 254 -9.00 -43.32 31.47
C SER A 254 -8.15 -44.58 31.56
N ILE A 255 -7.63 -44.89 32.75
CA ILE A 255 -7.46 -46.26 33.26
C ILE A 255 -7.77 -46.23 34.76
N ASP A 256 -8.67 -47.12 35.15
CA ASP A 256 -9.15 -47.47 36.49
C ASP A 256 -8.04 -47.86 37.48
N HIS A 257 -8.25 -47.61 38.78
CA HIS A 257 -8.61 -48.68 39.76
C HIS A 257 -8.55 -48.20 41.23
N LEU A 258 -9.67 -48.46 41.92
CA LEU A 258 -9.82 -49.00 43.27
C LEU A 258 -9.01 -48.41 44.44
N GLY A 259 -9.73 -47.76 45.37
CA GLY A 259 -9.32 -47.58 46.77
C GLY A 259 -10.53 -47.85 47.70
N PRO A 260 -10.33 -48.45 48.89
CA PRO A 260 -11.36 -49.25 49.56
C PRO A 260 -12.20 -48.49 50.59
N THR A 261 -13.31 -49.13 50.95
CA THR A 261 -14.18 -48.89 52.11
C THR A 261 -13.45 -49.03 53.45
N SER A 262 -13.65 -48.10 54.40
CA SER A 262 -13.76 -48.35 55.85
C SER A 262 -14.09 -47.07 56.63
N ASP A 263 -15.24 -47.15 57.32
CA ASP A 263 -15.58 -46.70 58.69
C ASP A 263 -15.24 -45.28 59.19
N ALA A 264 -16.30 -44.49 59.38
CA ALA A 264 -16.79 -44.00 60.68
C ALA A 264 -18.16 -43.31 60.52
#